data_AF-A0A5T0D847-F1
#
_entry.id   AF-A0A5T0D847-F1
#
_cell.length_a   1.000
_cell.length_b   1.000
_cell.length_c   1.000
_cell.angle_alpha   90.00
_cell.angle_beta   90.00
_cell.angle_gamma   90.00
#
_symmetry.space_group_name_H-M   'P 1'
#
loop_
_entity.id
_entity.type
_entity.pdbx_description
1 polymer ?
#
loop_
_entity_poly.entity_id
_entity_poly.type
_entity_poly.pdbx_seq_one_letter_code
_entity_poly.pdbx_strand_id
1 'polypeptide(L)'
;MAIALGDLIKNVHSEEEKVKIIATAIENFRFEEDKSGYFFVYQKTTVKAHPVRKDLIGSDLYNAKDENGIFYVRELYQRALDKGGFVTFHFTKPQPNGENTIAEKTAYSYLIPNADDLWISTGVYKDTLEPYIDRSLEELLSFFSKSFFKTVLFSIIFILIIIPFIFIFYRNLIVGVQGIDANI
;
A
#
# COMPACT_ATOMS: atom_id res chain seq x y z
N MET A 1 12.63 -4.14 11.13
CA MET A 1 12.27 -5.25 12.04
C MET A 1 13.39 -6.28 12.16
N ALA A 2 13.84 -6.92 11.08
CA ALA A 2 14.87 -7.98 11.13
C ALA A 2 16.14 -7.59 11.92
N ILE A 3 16.74 -6.44 11.61
CA ILE A 3 17.94 -5.95 12.33
C ILE A 3 17.67 -5.75 13.82
N ALA A 4 16.55 -5.09 14.17
CA ALA A 4 16.17 -4.86 15.56
C ALA A 4 15.97 -6.16 16.35
N LEU A 5 15.36 -7.17 15.72
CA LEU A 5 15.25 -8.51 16.31
C LEU A 5 16.62 -9.15 16.49
N GLY A 6 17.49 -9.06 15.48
CA GLY A 6 18.86 -9.57 15.55
C GLY A 6 19.70 -8.92 16.65
N ASP A 7 19.51 -7.62 16.89
CA ASP A 7 20.14 -6.90 18.00
C ASP A 7 19.59 -7.33 19.37
N LEU A 8 18.29 -7.62 19.45
CA LEU A 8 17.63 -8.07 20.67
C LEU A 8 18.15 -9.45 21.12
N ILE A 9 18.48 -10.33 20.19
CA ILE A 9 18.93 -11.70 20.47
C ILE A 9 20.45 -11.89 20.43
N LYS A 10 21.24 -10.83 20.19
CA LYS A 10 22.69 -10.94 19.93
C LYS A 10 23.50 -11.63 21.03
N ASN A 11 23.06 -11.52 22.28
CA ASN A 11 23.71 -12.10 23.47
C ASN A 11 22.99 -13.36 23.97
N VAL A 12 21.98 -13.84 23.23
CA VAL A 12 21.22 -15.04 23.58
C VAL A 12 21.89 -16.21 22.87
N HIS A 13 22.27 -17.25 23.61
CA HIS A 13 23.01 -18.39 23.06
C HIS A 13 22.10 -19.56 22.68
N SER A 14 20.98 -19.74 23.39
CA SER A 14 20.02 -20.81 23.11
C SER A 14 19.12 -20.43 21.93
N GLU A 15 19.11 -21.22 20.87
CA GLU A 15 18.21 -21.02 19.72
C GLU A 15 16.73 -21.06 20.12
N GLU A 16 16.36 -21.92 21.09
CA GLU A 16 14.99 -21.97 21.61
C GLU A 16 14.60 -20.64 22.27
N GLU A 17 15.51 -20.06 23.04
CA GLU A 17 15.29 -18.77 23.69
C GLU A 17 15.21 -17.62 22.67
N LYS A 18 16.06 -17.62 21.63
CA LYS A 18 15.97 -16.66 20.52
C LYS A 18 14.61 -16.72 19.84
N VAL A 19 14.15 -17.92 19.48
CA VAL A 19 12.85 -18.14 18.85
C VAL A 19 11.72 -17.66 19.75
N LYS A 20 11.78 -17.95 21.06
CA LYS A 20 10.77 -17.50 22.03
C LYS A 20 10.71 -15.97 22.13
N ILE A 21 11.85 -15.29 22.19
CA ILE A 21 11.94 -13.83 22.23
C ILE A 21 11.33 -13.23 20.96
N ILE A 22 11.73 -13.73 19.79
CA ILE A 22 11.24 -13.27 18.49
C ILE A 22 9.73 -13.50 18.38
N ALA A 23 9.26 -14.70 18.71
CA ALA A 23 7.83 -15.06 18.67
C ALA A 23 7.01 -14.12 19.56
N THR A 24 7.48 -13.86 20.79
CA THR A 24 6.83 -12.93 21.72
C THR A 24 6.76 -11.51 21.17
N ALA A 25 7.85 -11.03 20.56
CA ALA A 25 7.92 -9.68 20.00
C ALA A 25 6.93 -9.46 18.85
N ILE A 26 6.68 -10.47 18.02
CA ILE A 26 5.80 -10.34 16.84
C ILE A 26 4.34 -10.74 17.09
N GLU A 27 4.05 -11.41 18.21
CA GLU A 27 2.76 -12.07 18.48
C GLU A 27 1.56 -11.15 18.27
N ASN A 28 1.61 -10.00 18.93
CA ASN A 28 0.53 -9.01 18.96
C ASN A 28 0.73 -7.87 17.96
N PHE A 29 1.78 -7.90 17.15
CA PHE A 29 2.03 -6.86 16.17
C PHE A 29 1.04 -6.99 15.01
N ARG A 30 0.17 -5.99 14.87
CA ARG A 30 -0.77 -5.86 13.75
C ARG A 30 -0.71 -4.46 13.15
N PHE A 31 -0.87 -4.37 11.85
CA PHE A 31 -0.88 -3.13 11.08
C PHE A 31 -1.91 -3.23 9.93
N GLU A 32 -2.04 -2.15 9.15
CA GLU A 32 -3.19 -1.87 8.26
C GLU A 32 -4.49 -1.54 9.04
N GLU A 33 -5.41 -0.83 8.38
CA GLU A 33 -6.70 -0.44 8.98
C GLU A 33 -7.54 -1.66 9.41
N ASP A 34 -7.49 -2.74 8.62
CA ASP A 34 -8.21 -3.99 8.89
C ASP A 34 -7.48 -4.94 9.86
N LYS A 35 -6.32 -4.52 10.38
CA LYS A 35 -5.44 -5.33 11.25
C LYS A 35 -4.98 -6.65 10.62
N SER A 36 -5.01 -6.78 9.30
CA SER A 36 -4.61 -8.01 8.60
C SER A 36 -3.10 -8.17 8.46
N GLY A 37 -2.32 -7.10 8.63
CA GLY A 37 -0.86 -7.12 8.57
C GLY A 37 -0.23 -7.82 9.78
N TYR A 38 0.74 -8.72 9.55
CA TYR A 38 1.49 -9.41 10.61
C TYR A 38 2.85 -9.90 10.11
N PHE A 39 3.77 -10.14 11.06
CA PHE A 39 5.05 -10.79 10.80
C PHE A 39 4.97 -12.31 11.03
N PHE A 40 5.82 -13.06 10.34
CA PHE A 40 6.03 -14.48 10.55
C PHE A 40 7.50 -14.84 10.38
N VAL A 41 7.94 -15.90 11.06
CA VAL A 41 9.36 -16.29 11.15
C VAL A 41 9.51 -17.77 10.89
N TYR A 42 10.53 -18.07 10.10
CA TYR A 42 10.91 -19.42 9.70
C TYR A 42 12.40 -19.61 9.98
N GLN A 43 12.79 -20.86 10.23
CA GLN A 43 14.18 -21.29 10.17
C GLN A 43 14.30 -22.23 8.98
N LYS A 44 15.13 -21.88 7.99
CA LYS A 44 15.09 -22.52 6.66
C LYS A 44 13.66 -22.54 6.13
N THR A 45 13.01 -23.71 6.09
CA THR A 45 11.60 -23.87 5.66
C THR A 45 10.64 -24.30 6.76
N THR A 46 11.12 -24.42 8.00
CA THR A 46 10.31 -24.76 9.17
C THR A 46 9.75 -23.51 9.82
N VAL A 47 8.45 -23.50 10.10
CA VAL A 47 7.76 -22.38 10.75
C VAL A 47 8.18 -22.32 12.22
N LYS A 48 8.65 -21.16 12.69
CA LYS A 48 9.08 -20.96 14.09
C LYS A 48 8.18 -20.02 14.86
N ALA A 49 7.62 -19.01 14.20
CA ALA A 49 6.61 -18.15 14.81
C ALA A 49 5.60 -17.68 13.76
N HIS A 50 4.32 -17.85 14.07
CA HIS A 50 3.24 -17.39 13.23
C HIS A 50 2.06 -16.96 14.10
N PRO A 51 1.63 -15.68 14.06
CA PRO A 51 0.59 -15.20 14.97
C PRO A 51 -0.83 -15.56 14.51
N VAL A 52 -1.05 -15.76 13.21
CA VAL A 52 -2.36 -16.18 12.64
C VAL A 52 -2.51 -17.71 12.54
N ARG A 53 -1.56 -18.39 11.89
CA ARG A 53 -1.55 -19.83 11.65
C ARG A 53 -0.69 -20.58 12.66
N LYS A 54 -1.16 -20.63 13.90
CA LYS A 54 -0.49 -21.33 15.02
C LYS A 54 -0.29 -22.81 14.76
N ASP A 55 -1.22 -23.40 14.02
CA ASP A 55 -1.22 -24.79 13.58
C ASP A 55 -0.02 -25.16 12.68
N LEU A 56 0.63 -24.17 12.04
CA LEU A 56 1.79 -24.40 11.20
C LEU A 56 3.10 -24.46 11.96
N ILE A 57 3.16 -23.99 13.21
CA ILE A 57 4.42 -23.91 13.99
C ILE A 57 5.03 -25.31 14.13
N GLY A 58 6.31 -25.44 13.80
CA GLY A 58 7.06 -26.71 13.80
C GLY A 58 6.94 -27.52 12.51
N SER A 59 6.03 -27.15 11.60
CA SER A 59 5.91 -27.83 10.30
C SER A 59 6.95 -27.34 9.31
N ASP A 60 7.53 -28.26 8.54
CA ASP A 60 8.34 -27.94 7.37
C ASP A 60 7.45 -27.70 6.15
N LEU A 61 7.53 -26.50 5.60
CA LEU A 61 6.73 -26.07 4.46
C LEU A 61 7.53 -26.02 3.16
N TYR A 62 8.66 -26.72 3.08
CA TYR A 62 9.47 -26.81 1.86
C TYR A 62 8.63 -27.18 0.63
N ASN A 63 7.72 -28.15 0.73
CA ASN A 63 6.87 -28.58 -0.40
C ASN A 63 5.51 -27.89 -0.47
N ALA A 64 5.20 -26.97 0.45
CA ALA A 64 3.92 -26.28 0.47
C ALA A 64 3.78 -25.36 -0.75
N LYS A 65 2.60 -25.37 -1.35
CA LYS A 65 2.23 -24.53 -2.48
C LYS A 65 0.98 -23.73 -2.15
N ASP A 66 0.88 -22.54 -2.72
CA ASP A 66 -0.41 -21.86 -2.81
C ASP A 66 -1.29 -22.48 -3.92
N GLU A 67 -2.50 -21.95 -4.09
CA GLU A 67 -3.45 -22.42 -5.11
C GLU A 67 -2.97 -22.24 -6.55
N ASN A 68 -1.99 -21.35 -6.79
CA ASN A 68 -1.37 -21.14 -8.09
C ASN A 68 -0.09 -21.97 -8.29
N GLY A 69 0.22 -22.85 -7.33
CA GLY A 69 1.37 -23.74 -7.40
C GLY A 69 2.70 -23.13 -6.98
N ILE A 70 2.70 -21.93 -6.39
CA ILE A 70 3.90 -21.20 -5.95
C ILE A 70 4.42 -21.80 -4.65
N PHE A 71 5.69 -22.22 -4.64
CA PHE A 71 6.39 -22.66 -3.44
C PHE A 71 6.84 -21.47 -2.58
N TYR A 72 5.88 -20.76 -1.99
CA TYR A 72 6.09 -19.45 -1.37
C TYR A 72 7.18 -19.45 -0.29
N VAL A 73 7.32 -20.51 0.51
CA VAL A 73 8.38 -20.60 1.55
C VAL A 73 9.77 -20.75 0.94
N ARG A 74 9.93 -21.51 -0.16
CA ARG A 74 11.23 -21.62 -0.86
C ARG A 74 11.63 -20.29 -1.47
N GLU A 75 10.70 -19.67 -2.18
CA GLU A 75 10.92 -18.39 -2.83
C GLU A 75 11.29 -17.32 -1.80
N LEU A 76 10.50 -17.20 -0.71
CA LEU A 76 10.78 -16.24 0.35
C LEU A 76 12.11 -16.53 1.06
N TYR A 77 12.43 -17.80 1.31
CA TYR A 77 13.71 -18.16 1.91
C TYR A 77 14.88 -17.76 1.00
N GLN A 78 14.78 -18.04 -0.31
CA GLN A 78 15.78 -17.62 -1.28
C GLN A 78 15.93 -16.09 -1.31
N ARG A 79 14.82 -15.34 -1.30
CA ARG A 79 14.89 -13.88 -1.21
C ARG A 79 15.54 -13.40 0.08
N ALA A 80 15.29 -14.05 1.22
CA ALA A 80 15.92 -13.69 2.48
C ALA A 80 17.46 -13.89 2.43
N LEU A 81 17.93 -14.99 1.81
CA LEU A 81 19.34 -15.25 1.57
C LEU A 81 19.96 -14.19 0.65
N ASP A 82 19.22 -13.72 -0.36
CA ASP A 82 19.65 -12.70 -1.32
C ASP A 82 19.56 -11.25 -0.78
N LYS A 83 19.62 -11.08 0.55
CA LYS A 83 19.48 -9.78 1.25
C LYS A 83 18.13 -9.11 1.01
N GLY A 84 17.11 -9.94 0.85
CA GLY A 84 15.71 -9.59 0.84
C GLY A 84 15.10 -9.41 -0.54
N GLY A 85 13.78 -9.57 -0.61
CA GLY A 85 13.02 -9.47 -1.84
C GLY A 85 11.55 -9.84 -1.66
N PHE A 86 10.77 -9.58 -2.71
CA PHE A 86 9.32 -9.76 -2.70
C PHE A 86 8.87 -11.05 -3.37
N VAL A 87 7.86 -11.70 -2.81
CA VAL A 87 7.16 -12.85 -3.41
C VAL A 87 5.66 -12.63 -3.25
N THR A 88 4.91 -12.86 -4.31
CA THR A 88 3.45 -12.76 -4.33
C THR A 88 2.85 -14.16 -4.39
N PHE A 89 1.91 -14.46 -3.50
CA PHE A 89 1.27 -15.78 -3.36
C PHE A 89 -0.05 -15.65 -2.59
N HIS A 90 -0.90 -16.66 -2.66
CA HIS A 90 -2.16 -16.70 -1.91
C HIS A 90 -1.96 -17.30 -0.52
N PHE A 91 -2.45 -16.61 0.52
CA PHE A 91 -2.29 -17.08 1.89
C PHE A 91 -3.41 -16.62 2.82
N THR A 92 -3.43 -17.19 4.03
CA THR A 92 -4.44 -16.90 5.05
C THR A 92 -4.38 -15.44 5.50
N LYS A 93 -5.47 -14.70 5.22
CA LYS A 93 -5.77 -13.36 5.71
C LYS A 93 -6.70 -13.45 6.94
N PRO A 94 -6.28 -12.96 8.12
CA PRO A 94 -7.17 -12.86 9.27
C PRO A 94 -8.18 -11.73 9.05
N GLN A 95 -9.43 -11.98 9.44
CA GLN A 95 -10.52 -11.02 9.37
C GLN A 95 -10.82 -10.42 10.75
N PRO A 96 -11.36 -9.20 10.84
CA PRO A 96 -11.72 -8.58 12.12
C PRO A 96 -12.74 -9.37 12.95
N ASN A 97 -13.58 -10.18 12.29
CA ASN A 97 -14.55 -11.07 12.94
C ASN A 97 -13.93 -12.36 13.52
N GLY A 98 -12.60 -12.54 13.39
CA GLY A 98 -11.87 -13.71 13.86
C GLY A 98 -11.81 -14.87 12.86
N GLU A 99 -12.48 -14.76 11.71
CA GLU A 99 -12.40 -15.74 10.64
C GLU A 99 -11.13 -15.57 9.81
N ASN A 100 -10.83 -16.55 8.97
CA ASN A 100 -9.68 -16.56 8.09
C ASN A 100 -10.15 -16.78 6.66
N THR A 101 -9.74 -15.92 5.74
CA THR A 101 -9.96 -16.07 4.30
C THR A 101 -8.63 -16.31 3.58
N ILE A 102 -8.69 -16.68 2.30
CA ILE A 102 -7.51 -16.71 1.43
C ILE A 102 -7.53 -15.48 0.55
N ALA A 103 -6.40 -14.78 0.45
CA ALA A 103 -6.23 -13.62 -0.40
C ALA A 103 -4.81 -13.55 -0.96
N GLU A 104 -4.64 -12.85 -2.09
CA GLU A 104 -3.33 -12.58 -2.70
C GLU A 104 -2.51 -11.67 -1.78
N LYS A 105 -1.33 -12.13 -1.39
CA LYS A 105 -0.39 -11.42 -0.52
C LYS A 105 0.93 -11.19 -1.24
N THR A 106 1.45 -9.96 -1.17
CA THR A 106 2.82 -9.65 -1.56
C THR A 106 3.66 -9.47 -0.31
N ALA A 107 4.60 -10.39 -0.08
CA ALA A 107 5.42 -10.42 1.12
C ALA A 107 6.90 -10.17 0.83
N TYR A 108 7.58 -9.51 1.75
CA TYR A 108 9.01 -9.27 1.75
C TYR A 108 9.66 -10.06 2.88
N SER A 109 10.75 -10.77 2.58
CA SER A 109 11.52 -11.55 3.54
C SER A 109 12.93 -11.00 3.74
N TYR A 110 13.51 -11.21 4.91
CA TYR A 110 14.89 -10.82 5.23
C TYR A 110 15.46 -11.69 6.36
N LEU A 111 16.74 -12.05 6.27
CA LEU A 111 17.44 -12.80 7.33
C LEU A 111 17.55 -11.99 8.63
N ILE A 112 17.32 -12.64 9.77
CA ILE A 112 17.55 -12.03 11.08
C ILE A 112 19.04 -12.17 11.40
N PRO A 113 19.79 -11.07 11.58
CA PRO A 113 21.20 -11.16 11.98
C PRO A 113 21.37 -11.85 13.34
N ASN A 114 22.54 -12.44 13.59
CA ASN A 114 22.87 -13.14 14.85
C ASN A 114 21.98 -14.35 15.17
N ALA A 115 21.27 -14.87 14.16
CA ALA A 115 20.36 -16.00 14.27
C ALA A 115 20.75 -17.07 13.23
N ASP A 116 20.61 -18.35 13.56
CA ASP A 116 20.98 -19.44 12.67
C ASP A 116 19.85 -19.73 11.67
N ASP A 117 20.01 -19.28 10.42
CA ASP A 117 19.06 -19.42 9.31
C ASP A 117 17.62 -18.97 9.61
N LEU A 118 17.43 -18.15 10.64
CA LEU A 118 16.15 -17.54 10.97
C LEU A 118 15.93 -16.32 10.08
N TRP A 119 14.77 -16.28 9.44
CA TRP A 119 14.35 -15.14 8.63
C TRP A 119 12.93 -14.72 9.01
N ILE A 120 12.69 -13.43 8.90
CA ILE A 120 11.38 -12.81 9.14
C ILE A 120 10.80 -12.35 7.82
N SER A 121 9.49 -12.42 7.72
CA SER A 121 8.76 -11.89 6.59
C SER A 121 7.46 -11.24 7.05
N THR A 122 6.99 -10.31 6.22
CA THR A 122 5.73 -9.60 6.36
C THR A 122 5.20 -9.26 4.98
N GLY A 123 3.92 -8.93 4.86
CA GLY A 123 3.35 -8.55 3.58
C GLY A 123 1.98 -7.93 3.71
N VAL A 124 1.56 -7.30 2.62
CA VAL A 124 0.23 -6.69 2.46
C VAL A 124 -0.60 -7.56 1.54
N TYR A 125 -1.92 -7.56 1.77
CA TYR A 125 -2.85 -8.19 0.84
C TYR A 125 -3.22 -7.22 -0.26
N LYS A 126 -3.52 -7.71 -1.46
CA LYS A 126 -3.88 -6.84 -2.57
C LYS A 126 -5.20 -6.10 -2.34
N ASP A 127 -6.17 -6.79 -1.75
CA ASP A 127 -7.50 -6.26 -1.43
C ASP A 127 -7.46 -5.13 -0.39
N THR A 128 -6.43 -5.05 0.45
CA THR A 128 -6.28 -3.92 1.39
C THR A 128 -5.92 -2.62 0.67
N LEU A 129 -5.38 -2.68 -0.55
CA LEU A 129 -5.03 -1.49 -1.33
C LEU A 129 -6.22 -0.92 -2.12
N GLU A 130 -7.22 -1.73 -2.45
CA GLU A 130 -8.36 -1.33 -3.28
C GLU A 130 -9.12 -0.12 -2.70
N PRO A 131 -9.48 -0.06 -1.40
CA PRO A 131 -10.16 1.10 -0.84
C PRO A 131 -9.34 2.39 -0.91
N TYR A 132 -8.00 2.30 -0.86
CA TYR A 132 -7.13 3.48 -0.99
C TYR A 132 -7.12 3.99 -2.43
N ILE A 133 -7.13 3.09 -3.41
CA ILE A 133 -7.21 3.43 -4.83
C ILE A 133 -8.56 4.09 -5.11
N ASP A 134 -9.66 3.46 -4.67
CA ASP A 134 -11.02 3.96 -4.92
C ASP A 134 -11.23 5.34 -4.29
N ARG A 135 -10.82 5.53 -3.03
CA ARG A 135 -10.89 6.83 -2.35
C ARG A 135 -10.07 7.90 -3.09
N SER A 136 -8.86 7.56 -3.53
CA SER A 136 -8.01 8.49 -4.29
C SER A 136 -8.67 8.88 -5.62
N LEU A 137 -9.32 7.95 -6.30
CA LEU A 137 -10.06 8.20 -7.54
C LEU A 137 -11.27 9.11 -7.29
N GLU A 138 -12.05 8.84 -6.25
CA GLU A 138 -13.20 9.68 -5.87
C GLU A 138 -12.77 11.10 -5.53
N GLU A 139 -11.70 11.27 -4.74
CA GLU A 139 -11.15 12.59 -4.41
C GLU A 139 -10.72 13.35 -5.67
N LEU A 140 -10.03 12.67 -6.59
CA LEU A 140 -9.57 13.22 -7.86
C LEU A 140 -10.74 13.65 -8.76
N LEU A 141 -11.76 12.80 -8.91
CA LEU A 141 -12.97 13.12 -9.66
C LEU A 141 -13.76 14.28 -9.02
N SER A 142 -13.82 14.33 -7.68
CA SER A 142 -14.47 15.42 -6.96
C SER A 142 -13.72 16.75 -7.11
N PHE A 143 -12.38 16.71 -7.13
CA PHE A 143 -11.54 17.87 -7.37
C PHE A 143 -11.74 18.40 -8.79
N PHE A 144 -11.76 17.51 -9.78
CA PHE A 144 -12.00 17.91 -11.17
C PHE A 144 -13.40 18.48 -11.38
N SER A 145 -14.44 17.82 -10.87
CA SER A 145 -15.82 18.31 -11.05
C SER A 145 -16.04 19.69 -10.42
N LYS A 146 -15.53 19.90 -9.19
CA LYS A 146 -15.57 21.21 -8.52
C LYS A 146 -14.77 22.27 -9.28
N SER A 147 -13.58 21.93 -9.76
CA SER A 147 -12.73 22.85 -10.52
C SER A 147 -13.36 23.20 -11.87
N PHE A 148 -13.92 22.22 -12.57
CA PHE A 148 -14.62 22.41 -13.84
C PHE A 148 -15.83 23.33 -13.68
N PHE A 149 -16.68 23.09 -12.67
CA PHE A 149 -17.86 23.94 -12.44
C PHE A 149 -17.47 25.39 -12.12
N LYS A 150 -16.41 25.59 -11.31
CA LYS A 150 -15.87 26.94 -11.04
C LYS A 150 -15.37 27.60 -12.33
N THR A 151 -14.59 26.91 -13.14
CA THR A 151 -14.08 27.45 -14.41
C THR A 151 -15.22 27.81 -15.36
N VAL A 152 -16.22 26.95 -15.53
CA VAL A 152 -17.40 27.24 -16.36
C VAL A 152 -18.14 28.48 -15.86
N LEU A 153 -18.35 28.61 -14.55
CA LEU A 153 -18.98 29.79 -13.97
C LEU A 153 -18.18 31.07 -14.25
N PHE A 154 -16.86 31.04 -14.05
CA PHE A 154 -15.98 32.16 -14.38
C PHE A 154 -16.02 32.52 -15.88
N SER A 155 -16.02 31.52 -16.76
CA SER A 155 -16.12 31.74 -18.21
C SER A 155 -17.45 32.37 -18.61
N ILE A 156 -18.57 31.94 -18.02
CA ILE A 156 -19.89 32.53 -18.28
C ILE A 156 -19.91 33.99 -17.84
N ILE A 157 -19.42 34.30 -16.63
CA ILE A 157 -19.35 35.67 -16.11
C ILE A 157 -18.45 36.54 -17.01
N PHE A 158 -17.30 36.00 -17.43
CA PHE A 158 -16.39 36.69 -18.34
C PHE A 158 -17.06 37.04 -19.67
N ILE A 159 -17.78 36.08 -20.27
CA ILE A 159 -18.53 36.30 -21.52
C ILE A 159 -19.63 37.35 -21.32
N LEU A 160 -20.39 37.27 -20.23
CA LEU A 160 -21.48 38.21 -19.92
C LEU A 160 -20.99 39.65 -19.67
N ILE A 161 -19.75 39.85 -19.23
CA ILE A 161 -19.17 41.19 -19.03
C ILE A 161 -18.49 41.69 -20.31
N ILE A 162 -17.71 40.84 -20.97
CA ILE A 162 -16.88 41.22 -22.13
C ILE A 162 -17.73 41.50 -23.36
N ILE A 163 -18.78 40.71 -23.65
CA ILE A 163 -19.61 40.92 -24.85
C ILE A 163 -20.30 42.29 -24.83
N PRO A 164 -21.03 42.70 -23.76
CA PRO A 164 -21.64 44.03 -23.69
C PRO A 164 -20.60 45.15 -23.73
N PHE A 165 -19.45 44.96 -23.09
CA PHE A 165 -18.38 45.96 -23.11
C PHE A 165 -17.81 46.17 -24.51
N ILE A 166 -17.52 45.10 -25.25
CA ILE A 166 -17.08 45.16 -26.65
C ILE A 166 -18.14 45.87 -27.50
N PHE A 167 -19.42 45.54 -27.31
CA PHE A 167 -20.51 46.18 -28.05
C PHE A 167 -20.60 47.69 -27.78
N ILE A 168 -20.54 48.11 -26.50
CA ILE A 168 -20.55 49.53 -26.11
C ILE A 168 -19.33 50.26 -26.67
N PHE A 169 -18.14 49.66 -26.55
CA PHE A 169 -16.89 50.22 -27.07
C PHE A 169 -16.95 50.41 -28.59
N TYR A 170 -17.38 49.39 -29.33
CA TYR A 170 -17.48 49.44 -30.79
C TYR A 170 -18.49 50.50 -31.25
N ARG A 171 -19.65 50.59 -30.58
CA ARG A 171 -20.64 51.64 -30.83
C ARG A 171 -20.05 53.04 -30.63
N ASN A 172 -19.35 53.26 -29.52
CA ASN A 172 -18.75 54.55 -29.22
C ASN A 172 -17.64 54.92 -30.24
N LEU A 173 -16.87 53.94 -30.70
CA LEU A 173 -15.83 54.13 -31.72
C LEU A 173 -16.42 54.56 -33.06
N ILE A 174 -17.48 53.89 -33.54
CA ILE A 174 -18.17 54.27 -34.79
C ILE A 174 -18.72 55.69 -34.72
N VAL A 175 -19.45 56.02 -33.65
CA VAL A 175 -20.03 57.36 -33.46
C VAL A 175 -18.93 58.42 -33.42
N GLY A 176 -17.79 58.14 -32.77
CA GLY A 176 -16.64 59.02 -32.75
C GLY A 176 -16.05 59.28 -34.13
N VAL A 177 -15.85 58.23 -34.94
CA VAL A 177 -15.31 58.36 -36.31
C VAL A 177 -16.26 59.14 -37.22
N GLN A 178 -17.55 58.82 -37.21
CA GLN A 178 -18.56 59.54 -38.00
C GLN A 178 -18.64 61.03 -37.63
N GLY A 179 -18.44 61.37 -36.36
CA GLY A 179 -18.40 62.76 -35.91
C GLY A 179 -17.18 63.55 -36.40
N ILE A 180 -16.06 62.88 -36.70
CA ILE A 180 -14.89 63.50 -37.32
C ILE A 180 -15.15 63.72 -38.81
N ASP A 181 -15.64 62.70 -39.51
CA ASP A 181 -15.94 62.77 -40.95
C ASP A 181 -17.00 63.85 -41.28
N ALA A 182 -17.95 64.11 -40.38
CA ALA A 182 -18.96 65.15 -40.55
C ALA A 182 -18.46 66.59 -40.33
N ASN A 183 -17.27 66.77 -39.74
CA ASN A 183 -16.67 68.07 -39.41
C ASN A 183 -15.45 68.43 -40.29
N ILE A 184 -15.17 67.63 -41.32
CA ILE A 184 -14.17 67.89 -42.37
C ILE A 184 -14.91 68.27 -43.66
#